data_AF-A0ABD4KUW2-F1
#
_entry.id   AF-A0ABD4KUW2-F1
#
_cell.length_a   1.000
_cell.length_b   1.000
_cell.length_c   1.000
_cell.angle_alpha   90.00
_cell.angle_beta   90.00
_cell.angle_gamma   90.00
#
_symmetry.space_group_name_H-M   'P 1'
#
loop_
_entity.id
_entity.type
_entity.pdbx_description
1 polymer ?
#
loop_
_entity_poly.entity_id
_entity_poly.type
_entity_poly.pdbx_seq_one_letter_code
_entity_poly.pdbx_strand_id
1 'polypeptide(L)' 'MVNNSVLAACQQGIEAWQSAFNQQDAKGCADQYISTSTMHARPFGVFEGKSAIAAFWQ' A
#
# COMPACT_ATOMS: atom_id res chain seq x y z
N MET A 1 -4.06 -23.91 6.61
CA MET A 1 -2.61 -23.66 6.42
C MET A 1 -2.46 -22.47 5.48
N VAL A 2 -1.66 -21.47 5.83
CA VAL A 2 -1.34 -20.37 4.91
C VAL A 2 -0.57 -20.96 3.74
N ASN A 3 -1.02 -20.69 2.51
CA ASN A 3 -0.31 -21.12 1.32
C ASN A 3 1.02 -20.35 1.24
N ASN A 4 2.15 -21.07 1.17
CA ASN A 4 3.48 -20.46 1.13
C ASN A 4 3.64 -19.44 -0.01
N SER A 5 2.92 -19.61 -1.14
CA SER A 5 2.95 -18.62 -2.24
C SER A 5 2.25 -17.31 -1.89
N VAL A 6 1.15 -17.38 -1.15
CA VAL A 6 0.41 -16.20 -0.69
C VAL A 6 1.24 -15.43 0.33
N LEU A 7 1.87 -16.13 1.26
CA LEU A 7 2.78 -15.49 2.23
C LEU A 7 3.94 -14.78 1.53
N ALA A 8 4.58 -15.42 0.56
CA ALA A 8 5.66 -14.82 -0.21
C ALA A 8 5.21 -13.57 -0.98
N ALA A 9 4.02 -13.61 -1.60
CA ALA A 9 3.47 -12.45 -2.31
C ALA A 9 3.16 -11.28 -1.36
N CYS A 10 2.59 -11.55 -0.18
CA CYS A 10 2.35 -10.52 0.84
C CYS A 10 3.66 -9.91 1.34
N GLN A 11 4.69 -10.74 1.56
CA GLN A 11 6.01 -10.28 2.02
C GLN A 11 6.66 -9.35 0.99
N GLN A 12 6.62 -9.72 -0.29
CA GLN A 12 7.14 -8.86 -1.37
C GLN A 12 6.39 -7.54 -1.47
N GLY A 13 5.06 -7.55 -1.35
CA GLY A 13 4.24 -6.34 -1.40
C GLY A 13 4.56 -5.36 -0.26
N ILE A 14 4.72 -5.86 0.97
CA ILE A 14 5.04 -4.99 2.11
C ILE A 14 6.49 -4.46 2.06
N GLU A 15 7.45 -5.27 1.57
CA GLU A 15 8.83 -4.82 1.35
C GLU A 15 8.91 -3.72 0.29
N ALA A 16 8.18 -3.87 -0.83
CA ALA A 16 8.09 -2.85 -1.87
C ALA A 16 7.48 -1.54 -1.33
N TRP A 17 6.42 -1.64 -0.53
CA TRP A 17 5.79 -0.47 0.11
C TRP A 17 6.77 0.24 1.04
N GLN A 18 7.46 -0.50 1.91
CA GLN A 18 8.41 0.06 2.87
C GLN A 18 9.59 0.75 2.16
N SER A 19 10.08 0.14 1.09
CA SER A 19 11.15 0.70 0.28
C SER A 19 10.75 2.03 -0.37
N ALA A 20 9.54 2.09 -0.96
CA ALA A 20 9.01 3.33 -1.53
C ALA A 20 8.83 4.42 -0.47
N PHE A 21 8.27 4.07 0.70
CA PHE A 21 8.07 5.00 1.81
C PHE A 21 9.39 5.62 2.28
N ASN A 22 10.42 4.80 2.51
CA ASN A 22 11.73 5.25 2.97
C ASN A 22 12.44 6.14 1.93
N GLN A 23 12.11 5.99 0.65
CA GLN A 23 12.63 6.82 -0.44
C GLN A 23 11.76 8.04 -0.74
N GLN A 24 10.71 8.28 0.04
CA GLN A 24 9.72 9.34 -0.19
C GLN A 24 9.04 9.22 -1.56
N ASP A 25 8.95 8.00 -2.10
CA ASP A 25 8.26 7.69 -3.36
C ASP A 25 6.75 7.46 -3.11
N ALA A 26 6.01 8.56 -3.13
CA ALA A 26 4.56 8.60 -3.02
C ALA A 26 3.85 7.65 -4.00
N LYS A 27 4.31 7.61 -5.26
CA LYS A 27 3.69 6.78 -6.29
C LYS A 27 3.96 5.31 -6.01
N GLY A 28 5.20 4.96 -5.64
CA GLY A 28 5.59 3.61 -5.24
C GLY A 28 4.75 3.07 -4.08
N CYS A 29 4.46 3.90 -3.07
CA CYS A 29 3.55 3.56 -1.97
C CYS A 29 2.13 3.27 -2.47
N ALA A 30 1.57 4.18 -3.28
CA ALA A 30 0.22 4.04 -3.81
C ALA A 30 0.06 2.81 -4.74
N ASP A 31 1.12 2.45 -5.46
CA ASP A 31 1.10 1.34 -6.41
C ASP A 31 0.89 -0.03 -5.76
N GLN A 32 1.27 -0.19 -4.49
CA GLN A 32 1.12 -1.45 -3.74
C GLN A 32 -0.32 -1.77 -3.29
N TYR A 33 -1.25 -0.82 -3.46
CA TYR A 33 -2.66 -1.04 -3.16
C TYR A 33 -3.43 -1.56 -4.37
N ILE A 34 -4.40 -2.44 -4.12
CA ILE A 34 -5.36 -2.87 -5.13
C ILE A 34 -6.49 -1.85 -5.25
N SER A 35 -7.28 -1.92 -6.33
CA SER A 35 -8.34 -0.94 -6.64
C SER A 35 -9.36 -0.76 -5.51
N THR A 36 -9.65 -1.80 -4.73
CA THR A 36 -10.64 -1.82 -3.64
C THR A 36 -10.03 -1.67 -2.24
N SER A 37 -8.74 -1.33 -2.12
CA SER A 37 -8.10 -1.16 -0.82
C SER A 37 -8.70 0.01 -0.03
N THR A 38 -8.73 -0.12 1.29
CA THR A 38 -9.07 0.97 2.21
C THR A 38 -7.86 1.27 3.09
N MET A 39 -7.40 2.51 3.11
CA MET A 39 -6.25 2.95 3.91
C MET A 39 -6.72 3.82 5.07
N HIS A 40 -6.34 3.44 6.29
CA HIS A 40 -6.63 4.20 7.50
C HIS A 40 -5.38 4.96 7.92
N ALA A 41 -5.16 6.13 7.33
CA ALA A 41 -4.00 6.98 7.64
C ALA A 41 -4.35 7.91 8.81
N ARG A 42 -4.01 7.53 10.05
CA ARG A 42 -4.26 8.39 11.22
C ARG A 42 -3.12 9.41 11.40
N PRO A 43 -3.41 10.66 11.79
CA PRO A 43 -4.72 11.23 12.13
C PRO A 43 -5.51 11.81 10.93
N PHE A 44 -5.04 11.61 9.70
CA PHE A 44 -5.54 12.27 8.49
C PHE A 44 -6.93 11.82 8.03
N GLY A 45 -7.24 10.52 8.11
CA GLY A 45 -8.54 10.00 7.71
C GLY A 45 -8.53 8.57 7.19
N VAL A 46 -9.61 8.22 6.47
CA VAL A 46 -9.79 6.93 5.79
C VAL A 46 -9.96 7.21 4.30
N PHE A 47 -9.24 6.48 3.46
CA PHE A 47 -9.22 6.64 2.01
C PHE A 47 -9.64 5.33 1.34
N GLU A 48 -10.74 5.38 0.60
CA GLU A 48 -11.35 4.22 -0.05
C GLU A 48 -11.01 4.18 -1.53
N GLY A 49 -10.38 3.08 -1.93
CA GLY A 49 -9.94 2.83 -3.30
C GLY A 49 -8.56 3.39 -3.65
N LYS A 50 -7.89 2.74 -4.61
CA LYS A 50 -6.53 3.10 -5.03
C LYS A 50 -6.40 4.56 -5.45
N SER A 51 -7.42 5.12 -6.11
CA SER A 51 -7.41 6.53 -6.55
C SER A 51 -7.39 7.51 -5.38
N ALA A 52 -8.18 7.28 -4.32
CA ALA A 52 -8.18 8.11 -3.13
C ALA A 52 -6.86 7.98 -2.35
N ILE A 53 -6.32 6.77 -2.26
CA ILE A 53 -5.02 6.50 -1.64
C ILE A 53 -3.89 7.20 -2.40
N ALA A 54 -3.89 7.13 -3.73
CA ALA A 54 -2.89 7.79 -4.56
C ALA A 54 -2.93 9.31 -4.43
N ALA A 55 -4.13 9.90 -4.32
CA ALA A 55 -4.29 11.33 -4.09
C ALA A 55 -3.80 11.78 -2.71
N PHE A 56 -3.85 10.91 -1.69
CA PHE A 56 -3.31 11.21 -0.36
C PHE A 56 -1.78 11.22 -0.32
N TRP A 57 -1.13 10.35 -1.11
CA TRP A 57 0.32 10.23 -1.10
C TRP A 57 1.04 11.35 -1.90
N GLN A 58 0.39 11.94 -2.91
CA GLN A 58 0.93 13.08 -3.68
C GLN A 58 1.10 14.34 -2.83
#